data_AF-A0A077WBP3-F1
#
_entry.id   AF-A0A077WBP3-F1
#
_cell.length_a   1.000
_cell.length_b   1.000
_cell.length_c   1.000
_cell.angle_alpha   90.00
_cell.angle_beta   90.00
_cell.angle_gamma   90.00
#
_symmetry.space_group_name_H-M   'P 1'
#
loop_
_entity.id
_entity.type
_entity.pdbx_description
1 polymer ?
#
loop_
_entity_poly.entity_id
_entity_poly.type
_entity_poly.pdbx_seq_one_letter_code
_entity_poly.pdbx_strand_id
1 'polypeptide(L)'
;MSSSSLVTEPAAVSLEGYVGFDTITQQIEKKLLKRGFHFNVMVVGQSGLGKSTLVNTIFASHLIESKARLAAEEPPRQTTEIQTVSHCE
;
A
#
# COMPACT_ATOMS: atom_id res chain seq x y z
N MET A 1 -12.40 -9.83 58.25
CA MET A 1 -12.03 -10.27 56.90
C MET A 1 -12.03 -9.03 56.02
N SER A 2 -10.89 -8.34 55.92
CA SER A 2 -10.79 -7.06 55.23
C SER A 2 -10.20 -7.32 53.86
N SER A 3 -11.06 -7.37 52.85
CA SER A 3 -10.72 -7.48 51.44
C SER A 3 -10.05 -6.19 50.97
N SER A 4 -8.73 -6.19 50.79
CA SER A 4 -8.00 -5.11 50.15
C SER A 4 -8.21 -5.18 48.64
N SER A 5 -8.97 -4.24 48.10
CA SER A 5 -9.10 -4.01 46.66
C SER A 5 -7.76 -3.53 46.09
N LEU A 6 -7.18 -4.31 45.18
CA LEU A 6 -6.02 -3.91 44.37
C LEU A 6 -6.44 -2.80 43.41
N VAL A 7 -6.13 -1.56 43.77
CA VAL A 7 -6.21 -0.43 42.84
C VAL A 7 -5.07 -0.59 41.84
N THR A 8 -5.40 -0.95 40.60
CA THR A 8 -4.43 -0.96 39.50
C THR A 8 -4.19 0.50 39.10
N GLU A 9 -3.02 1.02 39.46
CA GLU A 9 -2.58 2.36 39.10
C GLU A 9 -2.53 2.50 37.57
N PRO A 10 -3.06 3.59 36.98
CA PRO A 10 -3.03 3.77 35.53
C PRO A 10 -1.56 3.88 35.09
N ALA A 11 -1.11 2.92 34.29
CA ALA A 11 0.23 2.92 33.72
C ALA A 11 0.47 4.23 32.95
N ALA A 12 1.43 5.03 33.42
CA ALA A 12 1.81 6.27 32.77
C ALA A 12 2.31 5.98 31.35
N VAL A 13 1.60 6.49 30.34
CA VAL A 13 2.00 6.36 28.93
C VAL A 13 3.21 7.27 28.70
N SER A 14 4.37 6.65 28.43
CA SER A 14 5.58 7.40 28.07
C SER A 14 5.38 8.07 26.70
N LEU A 15 5.53 9.39 26.65
CA LEU A 15 5.45 10.15 25.40
C LEU A 15 6.71 9.91 24.56
N GLU A 16 6.54 9.62 23.26
CA GLU A 16 7.63 9.49 22.28
C GLU A 16 8.14 10.87 21.78
N GLY A 17 8.30 11.84 22.69
CA GLY A 17 8.78 13.20 22.39
C GLY A 17 7.81 14.32 22.75
N TYR A 18 8.10 15.52 22.26
CA TYR A 18 7.31 16.73 22.53
C TYR A 18 5.90 16.64 21.90
N VAL A 19 4.89 17.00 22.68
CA VAL A 19 3.48 17.05 22.26
C VAL A 19 2.94 18.44 22.59
N GLY A 20 2.43 19.14 21.58
CA GLY A 20 1.82 20.47 21.71
C GLY A 20 0.81 20.75 20.60
N PHE A 21 -0.04 21.79 20.79
CA PHE A 21 -1.04 22.19 19.80
C PHE A 21 -0.43 22.56 18.44
N ASP A 22 0.80 23.06 18.46
CA ASP A 22 1.62 23.36 17.28
C ASP A 22 1.99 22.11 16.46
N THR A 23 2.04 20.93 17.10
CA THR A 23 2.41 19.66 16.44
C THR A 23 1.23 18.87 15.89
N ILE A 24 -0.01 19.35 16.07
CA ILE A 24 -1.23 18.61 15.69
C ILE A 24 -1.20 18.19 14.22
N THR A 25 -0.86 19.10 13.32
CA THR A 25 -0.81 18.81 11.87
C THR A 25 0.21 17.71 11.56
N GLN A 26 1.38 17.76 12.19
CA GLN A 26 2.44 16.75 12.02
C GLN A 26 2.02 15.39 12.57
N GLN A 27 1.28 15.36 13.69
CA GLN A 27 0.75 14.12 14.26
C GLN A 27 -0.29 13.49 13.34
N ILE A 28 -1.17 14.30 12.72
CA ILE A 28 -2.15 13.83 11.75
C ILE A 28 -1.46 13.27 10.51
N GLU A 29 -0.48 13.99 9.97
CA GLU A 29 0.32 13.54 8.82
C GLU A 29 1.03 12.20 9.12
N LYS A 30 1.76 12.10 10.24
CA LYS A 30 2.42 10.85 10.66
C LYS A 30 1.41 9.72 10.84
N LYS A 31 0.23 9.99 11.38
CA LYS A 31 -0.83 8.99 11.56
C LYS A 31 -1.40 8.51 10.22
N LEU A 32 -1.58 9.41 9.25
CA LEU A 32 -2.05 9.07 7.91
C LEU A 32 -1.01 8.24 7.16
N LEU A 33 0.27 8.63 7.23
CA LEU A 33 1.37 7.86 6.64
C LEU A 33 1.50 6.48 7.26
N LYS A 34 1.42 6.37 8.60
CA LYS A 34 1.45 5.07 9.31
C LYS A 34 0.26 4.17 8.96
N ARG A 35 -0.92 4.73 8.70
CA ARG A 35 -2.09 3.96 8.26
C ARG A 35 -1.93 3.44 6.82
N GLY A 36 -1.13 4.13 6.02
CA GLY A 36 -0.95 3.85 4.62
C GLY A 36 -2.16 4.26 3.76
N PHE A 37 -2.06 3.95 2.48
CA PHE A 37 -3.07 4.25 1.46
C PHE A 37 -3.41 2.97 0.72
N HIS A 38 -4.69 2.82 0.36
CA HIS A 38 -5.14 1.74 -0.51
C HIS A 38 -5.41 2.32 -1.89
N PHE A 39 -4.82 1.72 -2.91
CA PHE A 39 -4.94 2.18 -4.29
C PHE A 39 -5.51 1.05 -5.15
N ASN A 40 -6.61 1.31 -5.85
CA ASN A 40 -7.24 0.38 -6.77
C ASN A 40 -7.25 1.01 -8.16
N VAL A 41 -6.56 0.39 -9.12
CA VAL A 41 -6.49 0.89 -10.49
C VAL A 41 -6.82 -0.21 -11.49
N MET A 42 -7.56 0.19 -12.52
CA MET A 42 -7.82 -0.61 -13.70
C MET A 42 -7.18 0.09 -14.91
N VAL A 43 -6.36 -0.63 -15.66
CA VAL A 43 -5.70 -0.11 -16.86
C VAL A 43 -6.20 -0.89 -18.08
N VAL A 44 -6.85 -0.19 -19.01
CA VAL A 44 -7.44 -0.77 -20.24
C VAL A 44 -6.89 -0.10 -21.48
N GLY A 45 -6.83 -0.83 -22.61
CA GLY A 45 -6.35 -0.31 -23.89
C GLY A 45 -5.72 -1.39 -24.76
N GLN A 46 -5.46 -1.06 -26.04
CA GLN A 46 -4.85 -1.98 -27.00
C GLN A 46 -3.50 -2.53 -26.52
N SER A 47 -3.12 -3.71 -27.01
CA SER A 47 -1.80 -4.29 -26.71
C SER A 47 -0.69 -3.39 -27.27
N GLY A 48 0.47 -3.35 -26.60
CA GLY A 48 1.61 -2.52 -27.01
C GLY A 48 1.61 -1.05 -26.56
N LEU A 49 0.53 -0.54 -25.94
CA LEU A 49 0.46 0.85 -25.43
C LEU A 49 1.30 1.12 -24.16
N GLY A 50 1.98 0.11 -23.62
CA GLY A 50 2.78 0.26 -22.40
C GLY A 50 1.99 0.17 -21.08
N LYS A 51 0.84 -0.50 -21.05
CA LYS A 51 0.02 -0.67 -19.82
C LYS A 51 0.79 -1.37 -18.70
N SER A 52 1.44 -2.49 -18.99
CA SER A 52 2.30 -3.20 -18.03
C SER A 52 3.49 -2.34 -17.59
N THR A 53 4.06 -1.57 -18.52
CA THR A 53 5.14 -0.61 -18.23
C THR A 53 4.65 0.47 -17.26
N LEU A 54 3.47 1.06 -17.48
CA LEU A 54 2.90 2.08 -16.60
C LEU A 54 2.73 1.56 -15.16
N VAL A 55 2.16 0.36 -15.00
CA VAL A 55 1.97 -0.22 -13.66
C VAL A 55 3.34 -0.47 -13.00
N ASN A 56 4.29 -1.06 -13.73
CA ASN A 56 5.63 -1.32 -13.19
C ASN A 56 6.35 -0.03 -12.79
N THR A 57 6.18 1.06 -13.56
CA THR A 57 6.73 2.38 -13.25
C THR A 57 6.10 2.99 -12.00
N ILE A 58 4.77 2.91 -11.83
CA ILE A 58 4.08 3.47 -10.66
C ILE A 58 4.57 2.81 -9.36
N PHE A 59 4.80 1.50 -9.41
CA PHE A 59 5.21 0.72 -8.23
C PHE A 59 6.72 0.48 -8.13
N ALA A 60 7.52 1.05 -9.04
CA ALA A 60 8.98 0.84 -9.14
C ALA A 60 9.38 -0.66 -9.04
N SER A 61 8.54 -1.55 -9.56
CA SER A 61 8.65 -3.00 -9.38
C SER A 61 8.09 -3.75 -10.59
N HIS A 62 8.63 -4.94 -10.86
CA HIS A 62 8.17 -5.81 -11.94
C HIS A 62 6.93 -6.61 -11.51
N LEU A 63 5.83 -5.91 -11.21
CA LEU A 63 4.58 -6.51 -10.76
C LEU A 63 3.81 -7.20 -11.90
N ILE A 64 3.92 -6.67 -13.11
CA ILE A 64 3.27 -7.22 -14.31
C ILE A 64 4.35 -7.64 -15.30
N GLU A 65 4.37 -8.93 -15.63
CA GLU A 65 5.26 -9.46 -16.66
C GLU A 65 4.79 -8.96 -18.04
N SER A 66 5.64 -8.17 -18.69
CA SER A 66 5.44 -7.78 -20.08
C SER A 66 5.78 -8.96 -20.99
N LYS A 67 4.79 -9.79 -21.30
CA LYS A 67 4.95 -10.88 -22.28
C LYS A 67 4.95 -10.29 -23.69
N ALA A 68 6.12 -9.89 -24.17
CA ALA A 68 6.36 -9.67 -25.59
C ALA A 68 6.18 -11.00 -26.35
N ARG A 69 5.75 -10.94 -27.62
CA ARG A 69 5.68 -12.16 -28.44
C ARG A 69 7.08 -12.76 -28.54
N LEU A 70 7.23 -14.04 -28.19
CA LEU A 70 8.50 -14.75 -28.32
C LEU A 70 8.64 -15.42 -29.69
N ALA A 71 7.53 -15.66 -30.38
CA ALA A 71 7.49 -16.18 -31.75
C ALA A 71 6.44 -15.45 -32.61
N ALA A 72 6.67 -15.39 -33.92
CA ALA A 72 5.76 -14.71 -34.86
C ALA A 72 4.39 -15.38 -35.00
N GLU A 73 4.33 -16.70 -34.77
CA GLU A 73 3.13 -17.54 -34.83
C GLU A 73 2.22 -17.42 -33.59
N GLU A 74 2.69 -16.81 -32.50
CA GLU A 74 1.85 -16.63 -31.32
C GLU A 74 0.80 -15.54 -31.58
N PRO A 75 -0.51 -15.83 -31.35
CA PRO A 75 -1.55 -14.82 -31.47
C PRO A 75 -1.25 -13.66 -30.50
N PRO A 76 -1.56 -12.40 -30.87
CA PRO A 76 -1.32 -11.25 -30.01
C PRO A 76 -2.06 -11.45 -28.69
N ARG A 77 -1.32 -11.75 -27.61
CA ARG A 77 -1.91 -11.85 -26.28
C ARG A 77 -2.51 -10.50 -25.91
N GLN A 78 -3.83 -10.46 -25.79
CA GLN A 78 -4.55 -9.32 -25.26
C GLN A 78 -4.45 -9.34 -23.73
N THR A 79 -4.26 -8.17 -23.13
CA THR A 79 -4.26 -7.96 -21.68
C THR A 79 -5.69 -7.97 -21.12
N THR A 80 -6.58 -8.83 -21.63
CA THR A 80 -8.00 -8.91 -21.24
C THR A 80 -8.22 -9.74 -19.99
N GLU A 81 -7.17 -10.36 -19.44
CA GLU A 81 -7.24 -11.13 -18.19
C GLU A 81 -7.04 -10.21 -16.99
N ILE A 82 -7.94 -10.32 -16.01
CA ILE A 82 -7.82 -9.62 -14.73
C ILE A 82 -6.69 -10.29 -13.95
N GLN A 83 -5.57 -9.60 -13.81
CA GLN A 83 -4.46 -10.03 -12.95
C GLN A 83 -4.57 -9.31 -11.61
N THR A 84 -4.87 -10.07 -10.56
CA THR A 84 -4.86 -9.54 -9.19
C THR A 84 -3.46 -9.75 -8.62
N VAL A 85 -2.71 -8.66 -8.46
CA VAL A 85 -1.39 -8.68 -7.82
C VAL A 85 -1.52 -7.90 -6.52
N SER A 86 -1.38 -8.59 -5.39
CA SER A 86 -1.28 -7.96 -4.07
C SER A 86 0.20 -7.79 -3.75
N HIS A 87 0.66 -6.54 -3.70
CA HIS A 87 1.98 -6.23 -3.16
C HIS A 87 1.81 -5.87 -1.69
N CYS A 88 2.26 -6.77 -0.81
CA CYS A 88 2.37 -6.52 0.62
C CYS A 88 3.85 -6.31 0.93
N GLU A 89 4.22 -5.07 1.21
CA GLU A 89 5.45 -4.75 1.95
C GLU A 89 5.08 -4.40 3.39
#